data_AF-A0A1V5CPF7-F1
#
_entry.id   AF-A0A1V5CPF7-F1
#
_cell.length_a   1.000
_cell.length_b   1.000
_cell.length_c   1.000
_cell.angle_alpha   90.00
_cell.angle_beta   90.00
_cell.angle_gamma   90.00
#
_symmetry.space_group_name_H-M   'P 1'
#
loop_
_entity.id
_entity.type
_entity.pdbx_description
1 polymer ?
#
loop_
_entity_poly.entity_id
_entity_poly.type
_entity_poly.pdbx_seq_one_letter_code
_entity_poly.pdbx_strand_id
1 'polypeptide(L)'
;MLKPFSLLAFSILLHLSGYYALAKRIEPFQYLFYVTSWWSYIIFLDAALALKEKRFLVLNRHIVPLVIISCGFWCLFELINIRLHNWHYINLPVNEILRYGGYLLSYGTVIPAIYLTKELVYILIGDIAVRPFGIGRYPAYAIPLGIAILLLTLAFPRYLFACAWIFAVPVTDGINYARGYRSFMKDLERGLAGHLISAVVAGLICGILWEMWNYPSVSKWIYSVPFLEKGKVFEMPLPGYLGFLAFGLETIAFFNFLEGVRRDKRSIYVMTVIIAVLISSLTFPLIDRFTVRW
;
A
#
# COMPACT_ATOMS: atom_id res chain seq x y z
N MET A 1 10.90 -17.85 19.90
CA MET A 1 11.10 -17.39 18.50
C MET A 1 10.08 -18.10 17.63
N LEU A 2 9.25 -17.35 16.88
CA LEU A 2 8.34 -17.96 15.90
C LEU A 2 9.17 -18.73 14.88
N LYS A 3 8.90 -20.03 14.71
CA LYS A 3 9.58 -20.84 13.70
C LYS A 3 8.96 -20.53 12.33
N PRO A 4 9.73 -20.12 11.31
CA PRO A 4 9.19 -19.78 10.00
C PRO A 4 8.26 -20.86 9.41
N PHE A 5 8.59 -22.14 9.58
CA PHE A 5 7.74 -23.26 9.14
C PHE A 5 6.34 -23.26 9.77
N SER A 6 6.22 -22.95 11.05
CA SER A 6 4.92 -22.88 11.73
C SER A 6 4.07 -21.73 11.19
N LEU A 7 4.69 -20.60 10.85
CA LEU A 7 4.00 -19.46 10.25
C LEU A 7 3.57 -19.73 8.81
N LEU A 8 4.36 -20.48 8.03
CA LEU A 8 3.94 -20.94 6.70
C LEU A 8 2.68 -21.80 6.79
N ALA A 9 2.67 -22.81 7.66
CA ALA A 9 1.47 -23.64 7.85
C ALA A 9 0.26 -22.82 8.34
N PHE A 10 0.46 -21.91 9.31
CA PHE A 10 -0.58 -21.02 9.79
C PHE A 10 -1.14 -20.11 8.68
N SER A 11 -0.27 -19.56 7.82
CA SER A 11 -0.71 -18.69 6.73
C SER A 11 -1.60 -19.42 5.72
N ILE A 12 -1.27 -20.66 5.38
CA ILE A 12 -2.08 -21.50 4.49
C ILE A 12 -3.44 -21.79 5.14
N LEU A 13 -3.45 -22.18 6.41
CA LEU A 13 -4.70 -22.43 7.14
C LEU A 13 -5.57 -21.17 7.26
N LEU A 14 -4.96 -20.01 7.50
CA LEU A 14 -5.65 -18.72 7.55
C LEU A 14 -6.25 -18.33 6.20
N HIS A 15 -5.53 -18.61 5.10
CA HIS A 15 -6.04 -18.35 3.75
C HIS A 15 -7.25 -19.25 3.46
N LEU A 16 -7.13 -20.55 3.72
CA LEU A 16 -8.20 -21.53 3.50
C LEU A 16 -9.42 -21.25 4.38
N SER A 17 -9.23 -20.81 5.62
CA SER A 17 -10.35 -20.48 6.51
C SER A 17 -11.13 -19.26 6.02
N GLY A 18 -10.45 -18.26 5.44
CA GLY A 18 -11.09 -17.12 4.77
C GLY A 18 -12.00 -17.57 3.62
N TYR A 19 -11.47 -18.39 2.70
CA TYR A 19 -12.27 -18.94 1.60
C TYR A 19 -13.42 -19.81 2.09
N TYR A 20 -13.20 -20.63 3.12
CA TYR A 20 -14.24 -21.46 3.71
C TYR A 20 -15.37 -20.62 4.31
N ALA A 21 -15.03 -19.58 5.09
CA ALA A 21 -16.01 -18.67 5.67
C ALA A 21 -16.81 -17.93 4.59
N LEU A 22 -16.16 -17.50 3.50
CA LEU A 22 -16.82 -16.88 2.35
C LEU A 22 -17.77 -17.86 1.65
N ALA A 23 -17.31 -19.07 1.33
CA ALA A 23 -18.09 -20.08 0.62
C ALA A 23 -19.30 -20.58 1.43
N LYS A 24 -19.16 -20.70 2.75
CA LYS A 24 -20.24 -21.10 3.67
C LYS A 24 -21.05 -19.93 4.21
N ARG A 25 -20.72 -18.68 3.82
CA ARG A 25 -21.38 -17.45 4.28
C ARG A 25 -21.48 -17.35 5.80
N ILE A 26 -20.38 -17.67 6.49
CA ILE A 26 -20.35 -17.72 7.96
C ILE A 26 -20.23 -16.30 8.49
N GLU A 27 -21.24 -15.82 9.22
CA GLU A 27 -21.19 -14.52 9.89
C GLU A 27 -20.50 -14.57 11.25
N PRO A 28 -19.72 -13.53 11.63
CA PRO A 28 -19.35 -12.35 10.84
C PRO A 28 -18.12 -12.57 9.93
N PHE A 29 -17.56 -13.79 9.88
CA PHE A 29 -16.25 -14.06 9.27
C PHE A 29 -16.19 -13.84 7.75
N GLN A 30 -17.31 -13.99 7.03
CA GLN A 30 -17.37 -13.74 5.58
C GLN A 30 -16.97 -12.29 5.21
N TYR A 31 -17.23 -11.32 6.09
CA TYR A 31 -16.85 -9.92 5.90
C TYR A 31 -15.34 -9.69 6.03
N LEU A 32 -14.60 -10.64 6.60
CA LEU A 32 -13.15 -10.59 6.82
C LEU A 32 -12.35 -11.33 5.75
N PHE A 33 -12.97 -11.77 4.66
CA PHE A 33 -12.29 -12.49 3.58
C PHE A 33 -11.10 -11.70 3.01
N TYR A 34 -11.28 -10.39 2.75
CA TYR A 34 -10.21 -9.53 2.26
C TYR A 34 -9.04 -9.43 3.26
N VAL A 35 -9.37 -9.24 4.54
CA VAL A 35 -8.39 -9.17 5.64
C VAL A 35 -7.59 -10.46 5.75
N THR A 36 -8.28 -11.61 5.81
CA THR A 36 -7.64 -12.92 5.94
C THR A 36 -6.76 -13.25 4.74
N SER A 37 -7.16 -12.87 3.53
CA SER A 37 -6.38 -13.05 2.30
C SER A 37 -5.06 -12.27 2.32
N TRP A 38 -5.08 -11.00 2.69
CA TRP A 38 -3.86 -10.19 2.76
C TRP A 38 -2.94 -10.60 3.91
N TRP A 39 -3.49 -10.86 5.10
CA TRP A 39 -2.66 -11.27 6.24
C TRP A 39 -2.03 -12.63 6.04
N SER A 40 -2.74 -13.59 5.43
CA SER A 40 -2.13 -14.86 5.04
C SER A 40 -0.99 -14.66 4.03
N TYR A 41 -1.17 -13.81 3.02
CA TYR A 41 -0.11 -13.47 2.05
C TYR A 41 1.13 -12.85 2.71
N ILE A 42 0.94 -11.84 3.57
CA ILE A 42 2.03 -11.18 4.31
C ILE A 42 2.79 -12.18 5.18
N ILE A 43 2.06 -13.00 5.94
CA ILE A 43 2.68 -14.00 6.84
C ILE A 43 3.44 -15.04 6.02
N PHE A 44 2.86 -15.52 4.92
CA PHE A 44 3.50 -16.48 4.03
C PHE A 44 4.80 -15.92 3.46
N LEU A 45 4.76 -14.73 2.86
CA LEU A 45 5.94 -14.12 2.24
C LEU A 45 7.04 -13.82 3.25
N ASP A 46 6.71 -13.22 4.39
CA ASP A 46 7.73 -12.88 5.37
C ASP A 46 8.35 -14.12 6.01
N ALA A 47 7.56 -15.17 6.24
CA ALA A 47 8.09 -16.46 6.70
C ALA A 47 8.97 -17.13 5.65
N ALA A 48 8.59 -17.09 4.37
CA ALA A 48 9.39 -17.63 3.27
C ALA A 48 10.72 -16.87 3.12
N LEU A 49 10.70 -15.54 3.16
CA LEU A 49 11.89 -14.70 3.13
C LEU A 49 12.78 -14.94 4.35
N ALA A 50 12.19 -15.11 5.55
CA ALA A 50 12.94 -15.40 6.77
C ALA A 50 13.70 -16.73 6.74
N LEU A 51 13.28 -17.72 5.91
CA LEU A 51 14.06 -18.95 5.72
C LEU A 51 15.43 -18.67 5.09
N LYS A 52 15.49 -17.71 4.17
CA LYS A 52 16.70 -17.26 3.49
C LYS A 52 17.46 -16.22 4.31
N GLU A 53 16.78 -15.14 4.70
CA GLU A 53 17.35 -13.96 5.38
C GLU A 53 17.67 -14.19 6.86
N LYS A 54 17.21 -15.31 7.44
CA LYS A 54 17.35 -15.67 8.87
C LYS A 54 16.73 -14.67 9.84
N ARG A 55 15.87 -13.76 9.36
CA ARG A 55 15.11 -12.78 10.14
C ARG A 55 13.81 -12.42 9.43
N PHE A 56 12.79 -12.05 10.20
CA PHE A 56 11.54 -11.49 9.67
C PHE A 56 11.74 -10.01 9.30
N LEU A 57 11.30 -9.63 8.11
CA LEU A 57 11.39 -8.27 7.60
C LEU A 57 10.26 -7.41 8.18
N VAL A 58 9.06 -7.96 8.36
CA VAL A 58 7.86 -7.23 8.79
C VAL A 58 7.28 -7.76 10.11
N LEU A 59 7.14 -9.08 10.28
CA LEU A 59 6.67 -9.80 11.46
C LEU A 59 7.69 -9.82 12.60
N ASN A 60 8.14 -8.63 12.97
CA ASN A 60 9.02 -8.39 14.10
C ASN A 60 8.35 -7.42 15.08
N ARG A 61 9.09 -6.95 16.10
CA ARG A 61 8.58 -6.03 17.14
C ARG A 61 8.00 -4.70 16.61
N HIS A 62 8.22 -4.37 15.34
CA HIS A 62 7.74 -3.13 14.71
C HIS A 62 6.48 -3.32 13.87
N ILE A 63 5.86 -4.52 13.87
CA ILE A 63 4.65 -4.78 13.09
C ILE A 63 3.49 -3.85 13.47
N VAL A 64 3.24 -3.66 14.77
CA VAL A 64 2.12 -2.83 15.25
C VAL A 64 2.23 -1.37 14.78
N PRO A 65 3.35 -0.66 14.99
CA PRO A 65 3.46 0.70 14.47
C PRO A 65 3.44 0.74 12.94
N LEU A 66 3.98 -0.27 12.23
CA LEU A 66 3.92 -0.32 10.77
C LEU A 66 2.48 -0.47 10.26
N VAL A 67 1.66 -1.29 10.90
CA VAL A 67 0.22 -1.45 10.59
C VAL A 67 -0.54 -0.15 10.79
N ILE A 68 -0.30 0.53 11.92
CA ILE A 68 -0.93 1.82 12.22
C ILE A 68 -0.53 2.86 11.16
N ILE A 69 0.75 2.94 10.83
CA ILE A 69 1.27 3.85 9.81
C ILE A 69 0.71 3.50 8.42
N SER A 70 0.64 2.22 8.07
CA SER A 70 0.05 1.77 6.80
C SER A 70 -1.42 2.15 6.70
N CYS A 71 -2.17 2.03 7.79
CA CYS A 71 -3.56 2.49 7.85
C CYS A 71 -3.67 3.99 7.63
N GLY A 72 -2.86 4.79 8.33
CA GLY A 72 -2.82 6.24 8.14
C GLY A 72 -2.39 6.66 6.72
N PHE A 73 -1.44 5.93 6.14
CA PHE A 73 -0.98 6.13 4.76
C PHE A 73 -2.12 5.92 3.76
N TRP A 74 -2.88 4.82 3.86
CA TRP A 74 -4.05 4.61 3.00
C TRP A 74 -5.16 5.65 3.26
N CYS A 75 -5.37 6.05 4.51
CA CYS A 75 -6.36 7.08 4.85
C CYS A 75 -6.09 8.42 4.13
N LEU A 76 -4.84 8.74 3.77
CA LEU A 76 -4.56 9.90 2.92
C LEU A 76 -5.21 9.78 1.53
N PHE A 77 -5.18 8.60 0.93
CA PHE A 77 -5.83 8.32 -0.35
C PHE A 77 -7.36 8.34 -0.21
N GLU A 78 -7.91 7.87 0.92
CA GLU A 78 -9.34 8.02 1.22
C GLU A 78 -9.77 9.49 1.31
N LEU A 79 -8.98 10.34 1.96
CA LEU A 79 -9.25 11.77 2.02
C LEU A 79 -9.21 12.43 0.63
N ILE A 80 -8.26 12.03 -0.21
CA ILE A 80 -8.22 12.45 -1.62
C ILE A 80 -9.47 11.92 -2.35
N ASN A 81 -9.87 10.68 -2.11
CA ASN A 81 -11.02 10.05 -2.75
C ASN A 81 -12.34 10.75 -2.42
N ILE A 82 -12.50 11.34 -1.23
CA ILE A 82 -13.69 12.16 -0.91
C ILE A 82 -13.88 13.29 -1.95
N ARG A 83 -12.79 13.82 -2.52
CA ARG A 83 -12.84 14.86 -3.55
C ARG A 83 -12.98 14.30 -4.96
N LEU A 84 -12.37 13.14 -5.21
CA LEU A 84 -12.27 12.54 -6.55
C LEU A 84 -13.47 11.65 -6.89
N HIS A 85 -14.06 10.99 -5.90
CA HIS A 85 -15.11 9.98 -6.02
C HIS A 85 -14.74 8.82 -6.96
N ASN A 86 -13.48 8.38 -6.92
CA ASN A 86 -12.95 7.32 -7.77
C ASN A 86 -13.40 5.92 -7.34
N TRP A 87 -13.67 5.71 -6.05
CA TRP A 87 -14.22 4.45 -5.53
C TRP A 87 -15.20 4.68 -4.38
N HIS A 88 -16.02 3.67 -4.12
CA HIS A 88 -16.94 3.63 -2.98
C HIS A 88 -17.06 2.20 -2.44
N TYR A 89 -17.34 2.04 -1.15
CA TYR A 89 -17.52 0.75 -0.48
C TYR A 89 -19.00 0.33 -0.46
N ILE A 90 -19.25 -0.97 -0.52
CA ILE A 90 -20.58 -1.57 -0.38
C ILE A 90 -20.55 -2.75 0.59
N ASN A 91 -21.71 -3.10 1.15
CA ASN A 91 -21.94 -4.26 2.02
C ASN A 91 -20.99 -4.33 3.24
N LEU A 92 -20.59 -3.18 3.77
CA LEU A 92 -19.80 -3.16 4.99
C LEU A 92 -20.66 -3.54 6.21
N PRO A 93 -20.07 -4.17 7.23
CA PRO A 93 -20.80 -4.49 8.46
C PRO A 93 -21.39 -3.24 9.10
N VAL A 94 -22.65 -3.32 9.53
CA VAL A 94 -23.33 -2.22 10.25
C VAL A 94 -22.70 -1.97 11.62
N ASN A 95 -22.18 -3.02 12.26
CA ASN A 95 -21.45 -2.90 13.52
C ASN A 95 -20.13 -2.10 13.34
N GLU A 96 -20.04 -0.96 14.03
CA GLU A 96 -18.91 -0.02 13.87
C GLU A 96 -17.56 -0.62 14.29
N ILE A 97 -17.52 -1.41 15.37
CA ILE A 97 -16.28 -2.03 15.85
C ILE A 97 -15.74 -2.99 14.79
N LEU A 98 -16.61 -3.82 14.21
CA LEU A 98 -16.24 -4.74 13.14
C LEU A 98 -15.81 -3.99 11.87
N ARG A 99 -16.51 -2.91 11.52
CA ARG A 99 -16.20 -2.09 10.33
C ARG A 99 -14.87 -1.35 10.46
N TYR A 100 -14.67 -0.61 11.55
CA TYR A 100 -13.42 0.14 11.79
C TYR A 100 -12.24 -0.78 12.08
N GLY A 101 -12.47 -1.92 12.74
CA GLY A 101 -11.48 -3.00 12.84
C GLY A 101 -11.10 -3.54 11.46
N GLY A 102 -12.09 -3.73 10.58
CA GLY A 102 -11.90 -4.11 9.18
C GLY A 102 -11.07 -3.08 8.40
N TYR A 103 -11.34 -1.79 8.55
CA TYR A 103 -10.54 -0.71 7.95
C TYR A 103 -9.09 -0.78 8.40
N LEU A 104 -8.84 -0.78 9.73
CA LEU A 104 -7.50 -0.82 10.29
C LEU A 104 -6.72 -2.06 9.79
N LEU A 105 -7.35 -3.23 9.82
CA LEU A 105 -6.70 -4.47 9.43
C LEU A 105 -6.52 -4.61 7.92
N SER A 106 -7.38 -4.00 7.10
CA SER A 106 -7.23 -3.99 5.63
C SER A 106 -6.18 -2.98 5.21
N TYR A 107 -6.33 -1.71 5.61
CA TYR A 107 -5.41 -0.63 5.26
C TYR A 107 -4.01 -0.83 5.89
N GLY A 108 -3.97 -1.52 7.02
CA GLY A 108 -2.75 -1.95 7.68
C GLY A 108 -1.85 -2.89 6.86
N THR A 109 -2.39 -3.50 5.79
CA THR A 109 -1.66 -4.49 4.97
C THR A 109 -0.91 -3.86 3.80
N VAL A 110 -1.26 -2.63 3.41
CA VAL A 110 -0.77 -1.95 2.19
C VAL A 110 0.75 -1.90 2.13
N ILE A 111 1.38 -1.26 3.12
CA ILE A 111 2.85 -1.12 3.16
C ILE A 111 3.54 -2.48 3.33
N PRO A 112 3.16 -3.32 4.32
CA PRO A 112 3.72 -4.67 4.47
C PRO A 112 3.72 -5.51 3.20
N ALA A 113 2.59 -5.58 2.51
CA ALA A 113 2.41 -6.42 1.34
C ALA A 113 3.30 -5.97 0.18
N ILE A 114 3.29 -4.68 -0.14
CA ILE A 114 4.10 -4.13 -1.24
C ILE A 114 5.59 -4.29 -0.92
N TYR A 115 6.01 -4.01 0.33
CA TYR A 115 7.40 -4.15 0.73
C TYR A 115 7.92 -5.60 0.63
N LEU A 116 7.19 -6.58 1.18
CA LEU A 116 7.60 -7.99 1.11
C LEU A 116 7.64 -8.50 -0.33
N THR A 117 6.65 -8.12 -1.14
CA THR A 117 6.62 -8.47 -2.57
C THR A 117 7.81 -7.86 -3.30
N LYS A 118 8.16 -6.60 -3.00
CA LYS A 118 9.32 -5.92 -3.57
C LYS A 118 10.63 -6.61 -3.20
N GLU A 119 10.80 -7.05 -1.95
CA GLU A 119 12.01 -7.76 -1.52
C GLU A 119 12.12 -9.13 -2.18
N LEU A 120 11.01 -9.86 -2.34
CA LEU A 120 10.99 -11.11 -3.12
C LEU A 120 11.38 -10.87 -4.58
N VAL A 121 10.77 -9.88 -5.24
CA VAL A 121 11.11 -9.53 -6.64
C VAL A 121 12.57 -9.14 -6.76
N TYR A 122 13.08 -8.31 -5.85
CA TYR A 122 14.47 -7.89 -5.85
C TYR A 122 15.44 -9.06 -5.69
N ILE A 123 15.11 -10.04 -4.86
CA ILE A 123 15.91 -11.27 -4.72
C ILE A 123 15.99 -12.05 -6.04
N LEU A 124 14.93 -12.03 -6.85
CA LEU A 124 14.85 -12.76 -8.11
C LEU A 124 15.58 -12.03 -9.25
N ILE A 125 15.44 -10.71 -9.33
CA ILE A 125 15.97 -9.92 -10.45
C ILE A 125 17.35 -9.30 -10.16
N GLY A 126 17.68 -9.08 -8.88
CA GLY A 126 18.91 -8.42 -8.44
C GLY A 126 19.03 -6.95 -8.86
N ASP A 127 20.25 -6.46 -8.85
CA ASP A 127 20.57 -5.15 -9.39
C ASP A 127 20.55 -5.17 -10.92
N ILE A 128 19.87 -4.18 -11.50
CA ILE A 128 19.79 -3.98 -12.95
C ILE A 128 20.65 -2.77 -13.30
N ALA A 129 21.74 -3.02 -14.00
CA ALA A 129 22.65 -1.97 -14.47
C ALA A 129 21.97 -1.14 -15.58
N VAL A 130 21.96 0.17 -15.39
CA VAL A 130 21.49 1.16 -16.37
C VAL A 130 22.54 2.24 -16.54
N ARG A 131 22.44 3.03 -17.61
CA ARG A 131 23.29 4.21 -17.77
C ARG A 131 23.04 5.16 -16.58
N PRO A 132 24.08 5.57 -15.83
CA PRO A 132 23.92 6.51 -14.73
C PRO A 132 23.16 7.76 -15.18
N PHE A 133 22.12 8.10 -14.42
CA PHE A 133 21.24 9.24 -14.67
C PHE A 133 21.03 10.00 -13.37
N GLY A 134 21.26 11.31 -13.42
CA GLY A 134 21.12 12.18 -12.26
C GLY A 134 20.53 13.52 -12.64
N ILE A 135 19.80 14.11 -11.69
CA ILE A 135 19.21 15.44 -11.84
C ILE A 135 19.86 16.35 -10.79
N GLY A 136 20.63 17.33 -11.27
CA GLY A 136 21.23 18.34 -10.38
C GLY A 136 20.16 19.03 -9.54
N ARG A 137 20.40 19.16 -8.23
CA ARG A 137 19.44 19.73 -7.25
C ARG A 137 18.07 19.01 -7.25
N TYR A 138 18.03 17.71 -7.53
CA TYR A 138 16.79 16.91 -7.63
C TYR A 138 15.69 17.26 -6.60
N PRO A 139 15.94 17.35 -5.27
CA PRO A 139 14.89 17.66 -4.30
C PRO A 139 14.20 19.01 -4.54
N ALA A 140 14.92 20.01 -5.08
CA ALA A 140 14.39 21.34 -5.35
C ALA A 140 13.36 21.36 -6.48
N TYR A 141 13.36 20.33 -7.35
CA TYR A 141 12.38 20.18 -8.42
C TYR A 141 11.32 19.12 -8.08
N ALA A 142 11.74 17.98 -7.53
CA ALA A 142 10.87 16.86 -7.25
C ALA A 142 9.79 17.20 -6.21
N ILE A 143 10.17 17.84 -5.10
CA ILE A 143 9.23 18.14 -4.02
C ILE A 143 8.14 19.13 -4.49
N PRO A 144 8.47 20.30 -5.08
CA PRO A 144 7.45 21.19 -5.62
C PRO A 144 6.60 20.56 -6.72
N LEU A 145 7.19 19.74 -7.58
CA LEU A 145 6.45 19.04 -8.63
C LEU A 145 5.39 18.11 -8.05
N GLY A 146 5.72 17.28 -7.06
CA GLY A 146 4.75 16.40 -6.44
C GLY A 146 3.63 17.15 -5.70
N ILE A 147 3.97 18.25 -5.01
CA ILE A 147 2.97 19.14 -4.40
C ILE A 147 2.05 19.73 -5.48
N ALA A 148 2.61 20.22 -6.59
CA ALA A 148 1.84 20.75 -7.70
C ALA A 148 0.92 19.69 -8.32
N ILE A 149 1.41 18.46 -8.52
CA ILE A 149 0.61 17.33 -9.02
C ILE A 149 -0.59 17.07 -8.08
N LEU A 150 -0.39 17.04 -6.77
CA LEU A 150 -1.47 16.86 -5.80
C LEU A 150 -2.50 17.99 -5.89
N LEU A 151 -2.04 19.25 -5.85
CA LEU A 151 -2.92 20.41 -5.91
C LEU A 151 -3.73 20.46 -7.21
N LEU A 152 -3.10 20.19 -8.35
CA LEU A 152 -3.76 20.11 -9.64
C LEU A 152 -4.77 18.96 -9.70
N THR A 153 -4.44 17.81 -9.12
CA THR A 153 -5.35 16.67 -9.00
C THR A 153 -6.62 17.05 -8.23
N LEU A 154 -6.49 17.79 -7.13
CA LEU A 154 -7.62 18.24 -6.32
C LEU A 154 -8.42 19.38 -6.97
N ALA A 155 -7.75 20.23 -7.76
CA ALA A 155 -8.39 21.31 -8.52
C ALA A 155 -9.20 20.77 -9.71
N PHE A 156 -8.67 19.78 -10.42
CA PHE A 156 -9.26 19.23 -11.65
C PHE A 156 -9.48 17.70 -11.59
N PRO A 157 -10.22 17.18 -10.59
CA PRO A 157 -10.27 15.74 -10.32
C PRO A 157 -10.91 14.93 -11.44
N ARG A 158 -11.81 15.52 -12.22
CA ARG A 158 -12.41 14.83 -13.38
C ARG A 158 -11.38 14.38 -14.41
N TYR A 159 -10.29 15.14 -14.58
CA TYR A 159 -9.29 14.89 -15.63
C TYR A 159 -7.97 14.38 -15.09
N LEU A 160 -7.60 14.81 -13.88
CA LEU A 160 -6.30 14.50 -13.27
C LEU A 160 -6.39 13.44 -12.17
N PHE A 161 -7.51 12.71 -12.04
CA PHE A 161 -7.68 11.68 -11.01
C PHE A 161 -6.54 10.64 -11.01
N ALA A 162 -5.96 10.31 -12.17
CA ALA A 162 -4.88 9.33 -12.28
C ALA A 162 -3.58 9.82 -11.62
N CYS A 163 -3.39 11.15 -11.53
CA CYS A 163 -2.23 11.75 -10.90
C CYS A 163 -2.22 11.59 -9.37
N ALA A 164 -3.34 11.19 -8.76
CA ALA A 164 -3.43 10.84 -7.35
C ALA A 164 -2.49 9.69 -6.94
N TRP A 165 -2.01 8.90 -7.90
CA TRP A 165 -1.12 7.75 -7.68
C TRP A 165 0.36 8.03 -7.99
N ILE A 166 0.71 9.28 -8.31
CA ILE A 166 2.06 9.67 -8.74
C ILE A 166 2.67 10.74 -7.82
N PHE A 167 1.84 11.58 -7.20
CA PHE A 167 2.29 12.79 -6.50
C PHE A 167 3.26 12.50 -5.33
N ALA A 168 3.11 11.35 -4.66
CA ALA A 168 3.87 11.07 -3.45
C ALA A 168 5.29 10.60 -3.77
N VAL A 169 5.53 10.00 -4.95
CA VAL A 169 6.88 9.55 -5.37
C VAL A 169 7.88 10.71 -5.33
N PRO A 170 7.70 11.82 -6.08
CA PRO A 170 8.71 12.86 -6.14
C PRO A 170 8.85 13.64 -4.82
N VAL A 171 7.78 13.73 -4.00
CA VAL A 171 7.86 14.32 -2.65
C VAL A 171 8.71 13.46 -1.72
N THR A 172 8.34 12.19 -1.56
CA THR A 172 8.98 11.29 -0.59
C THR A 172 10.40 10.91 -1.02
N ASP A 173 10.61 10.61 -2.31
CA ASP A 173 11.94 10.32 -2.84
C ASP A 173 12.85 11.55 -2.82
N GLY A 174 12.32 12.75 -3.10
CA GLY A 174 13.07 14.00 -2.95
C GLY A 174 13.52 14.27 -1.51
N ILE A 175 12.65 14.00 -0.52
CA ILE A 175 13.00 14.08 0.90
C ILE A 175 14.07 13.04 1.26
N ASN A 176 13.89 11.79 0.82
CA ASN A 176 14.87 10.72 1.07
C ASN A 176 16.23 11.06 0.50
N TYR A 177 16.26 11.58 -0.74
CA TYR A 177 17.47 12.04 -1.40
C TYR A 177 18.16 13.11 -0.55
N ALA A 178 17.44 14.17 -0.15
CA ALA A 178 17.97 15.28 0.63
C ALA A 178 18.49 14.85 2.01
N ARG A 179 17.86 13.84 2.62
CA ARG A 179 18.19 13.36 3.98
C ARG A 179 19.26 12.29 4.05
N GLY A 180 19.73 11.77 2.91
CA GLY A 180 20.69 10.66 2.93
C GLY A 180 20.05 9.27 2.99
N TYR A 181 18.72 9.17 2.95
CA TYR A 181 17.99 7.89 2.96
C TYR A 181 18.06 7.17 1.62
N ARG A 182 17.57 5.93 1.61
CA ARG A 182 17.39 5.16 0.37
C ARG A 182 16.45 5.92 -0.56
N SER A 183 16.90 6.15 -1.79
CA SER A 183 16.20 6.96 -2.78
C SER A 183 16.42 6.34 -4.15
N PHE A 184 15.35 6.27 -4.95
CA PHE A 184 15.42 5.77 -6.31
C PHE A 184 16.31 6.63 -7.18
N MET A 185 16.25 7.97 -7.04
CA MET A 185 17.15 8.85 -7.80
C MET A 185 18.63 8.59 -7.47
N LYS A 186 18.97 8.34 -6.19
CA LYS A 186 20.36 7.98 -5.82
C LYS A 186 20.81 6.66 -6.40
N ASP A 187 19.91 5.69 -6.49
CA ASP A 187 20.23 4.40 -7.11
C ASP A 187 20.45 4.57 -8.62
N LEU A 188 19.62 5.38 -9.30
CA LEU A 188 19.78 5.72 -10.71
C LEU A 188 21.06 6.51 -11.01
N GLU A 189 21.47 7.41 -10.12
CA GLU A 189 22.75 8.15 -10.22
C GLU A 189 23.96 7.21 -10.16
N ARG A 190 23.81 6.06 -9.50
CA ARG A 190 24.80 4.98 -9.45
C ARG A 190 24.67 3.99 -10.60
N GLY A 191 23.68 4.16 -11.47
CA GLY A 191 23.39 3.23 -12.56
C GLY A 191 22.68 1.95 -12.10
N LEU A 192 21.97 1.98 -10.98
CA LEU A 192 21.26 0.83 -10.41
C LEU A 192 19.73 1.07 -10.44
N ALA A 193 19.02 0.28 -11.24
CA ALA A 193 17.55 0.37 -11.36
C ALA A 193 16.81 -0.77 -10.66
N GLY A 194 17.53 -1.72 -10.03
CA GLY A 194 16.94 -2.94 -9.46
C GLY A 194 15.82 -2.64 -8.46
N HIS A 195 16.08 -1.77 -7.48
CA HIS A 195 15.07 -1.39 -6.48
C HIS A 195 13.85 -0.66 -7.07
N LEU A 196 14.04 0.20 -8.07
CA LEU A 196 12.96 0.89 -8.77
C LEU A 196 12.07 -0.11 -9.51
N ILE A 197 12.68 -1.00 -10.29
CA ILE A 197 11.96 -2.00 -11.08
C ILE A 197 11.23 -2.97 -10.14
N SER A 198 11.87 -3.42 -9.05
CA SER A 198 11.21 -4.28 -8.07
C SER A 198 10.00 -3.62 -7.41
N ALA A 199 10.05 -2.31 -7.14
CA ALA A 199 8.92 -1.58 -6.57
C ALA A 199 7.75 -1.47 -7.57
N VAL A 200 8.03 -1.20 -8.85
CA VAL A 200 7.04 -1.18 -9.93
C VAL A 200 6.36 -2.54 -10.09
N VAL A 201 7.16 -3.62 -10.17
CA VAL A 201 6.66 -4.98 -10.34
C VAL A 201 5.88 -5.43 -9.10
N ALA A 202 6.34 -5.10 -7.89
CA ALA A 202 5.60 -5.38 -6.66
C ALA A 202 4.26 -4.65 -6.62
N GLY A 203 4.23 -3.38 -7.06
CA GLY A 203 3.01 -2.63 -7.26
C GLY A 203 2.02 -3.37 -8.16
N LEU A 204 2.47 -3.84 -9.33
CA LEU A 204 1.65 -4.60 -10.26
C LEU A 204 1.11 -5.91 -9.64
N ILE A 205 1.99 -6.72 -9.05
CA ILE A 205 1.62 -8.00 -8.43
C ILE A 205 0.58 -7.76 -7.33
N CYS A 206 0.87 -6.83 -6.42
CA CYS A 206 -0.06 -6.48 -5.36
C CYS A 206 -1.37 -5.93 -5.92
N GLY A 207 -1.35 -5.11 -6.98
CA GLY A 207 -2.54 -4.61 -7.64
C GLY A 207 -3.43 -5.70 -8.25
N ILE A 208 -2.82 -6.72 -8.86
CA ILE A 208 -3.55 -7.89 -9.37
C ILE A 208 -4.19 -8.67 -8.21
N LEU A 209 -3.44 -8.92 -7.13
CA LEU A 209 -3.96 -9.63 -5.94
C LEU A 209 -5.06 -8.82 -5.23
N TRP A 210 -4.89 -7.50 -5.16
CA TRP A 210 -5.83 -6.53 -4.62
C TRP A 210 -7.20 -6.67 -5.31
N GLU A 211 -7.22 -6.65 -6.63
CA GLU A 211 -8.43 -6.84 -7.41
C GLU A 211 -9.00 -8.25 -7.33
N MET A 212 -8.13 -9.26 -7.37
CA MET A 212 -8.52 -10.67 -7.28
C MET A 212 -9.25 -11.00 -5.97
N TRP A 213 -8.81 -10.44 -4.84
CA TRP A 213 -9.46 -10.66 -3.54
C TRP A 213 -10.62 -9.71 -3.27
N ASN A 214 -10.62 -8.50 -3.85
CA ASN A 214 -11.75 -7.60 -3.77
C ASN A 214 -12.99 -8.15 -4.48
N TYR A 215 -12.79 -8.71 -5.68
CA TYR A 215 -13.88 -9.16 -6.55
C TYR A 215 -14.90 -10.11 -5.88
N PRO A 216 -14.48 -11.19 -5.20
CA PRO A 216 -15.39 -12.11 -4.53
C PRO A 216 -15.74 -11.68 -3.09
N SER A 217 -15.15 -10.60 -2.56
CA SER A 217 -15.42 -10.14 -1.19
C SER A 217 -16.86 -9.66 -1.03
N VAL A 218 -17.48 -9.96 0.12
CA VAL A 218 -18.78 -9.38 0.50
C VAL A 218 -18.61 -7.87 0.69
N SER A 219 -17.75 -7.49 1.63
CA SER A 219 -17.27 -6.11 1.82
C SER A 219 -16.25 -5.78 0.74
N LYS A 220 -16.62 -4.94 -0.23
CA LYS A 220 -15.75 -4.59 -1.34
C LYS A 220 -15.88 -3.13 -1.74
N TRP A 221 -14.90 -2.61 -2.47
CA TRP A 221 -15.04 -1.34 -3.17
C TRP A 221 -15.33 -1.55 -4.65
N ILE A 222 -16.02 -0.59 -5.24
CA ILE A 222 -16.33 -0.52 -6.66
C ILE A 222 -15.76 0.76 -7.23
N TYR A 223 -15.08 0.65 -8.37
CA TYR A 223 -14.51 1.79 -9.08
C TYR A 223 -15.57 2.56 -9.87
N SER A 224 -15.59 3.87 -9.66
CA SER A 224 -16.37 4.88 -10.38
C SER A 224 -15.44 5.85 -11.10
N VAL A 225 -14.52 5.30 -11.91
CA VAL A 225 -13.50 6.07 -12.61
C VAL A 225 -14.07 6.75 -13.86
N PRO A 226 -13.93 8.07 -14.02
CA PRO A 226 -14.40 8.78 -15.20
C PRO A 226 -13.83 8.19 -16.50
N PHE A 227 -14.67 8.09 -17.54
CA PHE A 227 -14.30 7.67 -18.91
C PHE A 227 -13.88 6.20 -19.09
N LEU A 228 -13.72 5.42 -18.01
CA LEU A 228 -13.21 4.05 -18.05
C LEU A 228 -14.23 3.06 -17.46
N GLU A 229 -15.41 2.93 -18.09
CA GLU A 229 -16.44 1.99 -17.61
C GLU A 229 -16.39 0.60 -18.27
N LYS A 230 -15.66 0.46 -19.38
CA LYS A 230 -15.56 -0.80 -20.17
C LYS A 230 -14.17 -1.43 -20.04
N GLY A 231 -14.08 -2.73 -20.34
CA GLY A 231 -12.80 -3.46 -20.36
C GLY A 231 -12.24 -3.68 -18.95
N LYS A 232 -13.10 -4.03 -18.00
CA LYS A 232 -12.72 -4.34 -16.62
C LYS A 232 -12.20 -5.77 -16.51
N VAL A 233 -11.08 -5.92 -15.81
CA VAL A 233 -10.63 -7.21 -15.27
C VAL A 233 -10.88 -7.11 -13.78
N PHE A 234 -11.70 -8.00 -13.23
CA PHE A 234 -12.31 -7.82 -11.91
C PHE A 234 -13.12 -6.51 -11.85
N GLU A 235 -12.91 -5.66 -10.83
CA GLU A 235 -13.62 -4.38 -10.69
C GLU A 235 -12.91 -3.23 -11.42
N MET A 236 -11.62 -3.39 -11.75
CA MET A 236 -10.78 -2.33 -12.30
C MET A 236 -10.67 -2.36 -13.84
N PRO A 237 -10.78 -1.20 -14.52
CA PRO A 237 -10.42 -1.08 -15.94
C PRO A 237 -8.94 -1.37 -16.18
N LEU A 238 -8.59 -1.98 -17.32
CA LEU A 238 -7.19 -2.29 -17.66
C LEU A 238 -6.20 -1.12 -17.48
N PRO A 239 -6.50 0.12 -17.94
CA PRO A 239 -5.59 1.25 -17.70
C PRO A 239 -5.41 1.60 -16.23
N GLY A 240 -6.37 1.24 -15.37
CA GLY A 240 -6.29 1.43 -13.93
C GLY A 240 -5.10 0.70 -13.31
N TYR A 241 -4.70 -0.45 -13.85
CA TYR A 241 -3.56 -1.21 -13.34
C TYR A 241 -2.22 -0.46 -13.47
N LEU A 242 -2.13 0.53 -14.36
CA LEU A 242 -0.97 1.42 -14.44
C LEU A 242 -0.81 2.26 -13.17
N GLY A 243 -1.90 2.58 -12.48
CA GLY A 243 -1.88 3.25 -11.18
C GLY A 243 -1.13 2.42 -10.13
N PHE A 244 -1.28 1.09 -10.15
CA PHE A 244 -0.56 0.22 -9.21
C PHE A 244 0.96 0.22 -9.41
N LEU A 245 1.44 0.45 -10.64
CA LEU A 245 2.87 0.60 -10.92
C LEU A 245 3.46 1.79 -10.16
N ALA A 246 2.78 2.94 -10.28
CA ALA A 246 3.19 4.16 -9.60
C ALA A 246 2.98 4.07 -8.08
N PHE A 247 1.87 3.47 -7.65
CA PHE A 247 1.58 3.25 -6.23
C PHE A 247 2.61 2.36 -5.53
N GLY A 248 3.17 1.36 -6.25
CA GLY A 248 4.30 0.56 -5.75
C GLY A 248 5.53 1.43 -5.45
N LEU A 249 5.87 2.36 -6.34
CA LEU A 249 6.95 3.33 -6.12
C LEU A 249 6.64 4.27 -4.94
N GLU A 250 5.42 4.79 -4.85
CA GLU A 250 5.00 5.68 -3.75
C GLU A 250 5.16 4.99 -2.41
N THR A 251 4.64 3.76 -2.31
CA THR A 251 4.66 2.99 -1.08
C THR A 251 6.09 2.67 -0.64
N ILE A 252 6.97 2.28 -1.58
CA ILE A 252 8.36 1.96 -1.25
C ILE A 252 9.18 3.22 -0.93
N ALA A 253 8.95 4.34 -1.63
CA ALA A 253 9.59 5.61 -1.29
C ALA A 253 9.18 6.08 0.12
N PHE A 254 7.91 5.96 0.47
CA PHE A 254 7.42 6.25 1.82
C PHE A 254 7.98 5.28 2.87
N PHE A 255 8.08 3.98 2.56
CA PHE A 255 8.71 3.00 3.46
C PHE A 255 10.19 3.31 3.71
N ASN A 256 10.94 3.70 2.67
CA ASN A 256 12.34 4.11 2.80
C ASN A 256 12.49 5.36 3.68
N PHE A 257 11.55 6.32 3.56
CA PHE A 257 11.48 7.47 4.45
C PHE A 257 11.26 7.03 5.90
N LEU A 258 10.29 6.15 6.13
CA LEU A 258 9.97 5.64 7.46
C LEU A 258 11.17 4.95 8.10
N GLU A 259 11.87 4.10 7.35
CA GLU A 259 13.08 3.41 7.81
C GLU A 259 14.23 4.37 8.12
N GLY A 260 14.43 5.40 7.29
CA GLY A 260 15.42 6.45 7.53
C GLY A 260 15.13 7.21 8.82
N VAL A 261 13.90 7.68 8.98
CA VAL A 261 13.46 8.40 10.19
C VAL A 261 13.56 7.54 11.44
N ARG A 262 13.22 6.25 11.35
CA ARG A 262 13.32 5.30 12.46
C ARG A 262 14.76 5.16 12.98
N ARG A 263 15.74 5.21 12.08
CA ARG A 263 17.17 5.09 12.41
C ARG A 263 17.74 6.39 12.96
N ASP A 264 17.38 7.52 12.34
CA ASP A 264 17.99 8.81 12.66
C ASP A 264 17.33 9.54 13.83
N LYS A 265 15.99 9.53 13.90
CA LYS A 265 15.21 10.41 14.78
C LYS A 265 13.96 9.72 15.33
N ARG A 266 14.14 8.99 16.44
CA ARG A 266 13.05 8.27 17.13
C ARG A 266 11.82 9.14 17.45
N SER A 267 12.01 10.41 17.80
CA SER A 267 10.89 11.33 18.09
C SER A 267 10.00 11.58 16.88
N ILE A 268 10.58 11.76 15.68
CA ILE A 268 9.82 11.94 14.44
C ILE A 268 9.11 10.62 14.06
N TYR A 269 9.75 9.47 14.29
CA TYR A 269 9.09 8.18 14.07
C TYR A 269 7.85 8.02 14.96
N VAL A 270 7.96 8.33 16.26
CA VAL A 270 6.82 8.29 17.20
C VAL A 270 5.74 9.29 16.77
N MET A 271 6.12 10.50 16.36
CA MET A 271 5.19 11.50 15.84
C MET A 271 4.46 11.00 14.58
N THR A 272 5.14 10.26 13.71
CA THR A 272 4.53 9.66 12.51
C THR A 272 3.46 8.63 12.90
N VAL A 273 3.71 7.81 13.93
CA VAL A 273 2.70 6.89 14.48
C VAL A 273 1.50 7.65 15.03
N ILE A 274 1.72 8.71 15.82
CA ILE A 274 0.64 9.54 16.38
C ILE A 274 -0.19 10.19 15.26
N ILE A 275 0.46 10.77 14.26
CA ILE A 275 -0.21 11.36 13.09
C ILE A 275 -1.04 10.32 12.36
N ALA A 276 -0.52 9.11 12.16
CA ALA A 276 -1.26 8.03 11.51
C ALA A 276 -2.51 7.60 12.30
N VAL A 277 -2.45 7.57 13.64
CA VAL A 277 -3.63 7.35 14.49
C VAL A 277 -4.64 8.47 14.31
N LEU A 278 -4.20 9.74 14.40
CA LEU A 278 -5.09 10.90 14.28
C LEU A 278 -5.78 10.95 12.91
N ILE A 279 -5.02 10.77 11.83
CA ILE A 279 -5.56 10.73 10.47
C ILE A 279 -6.57 9.58 10.34
N SER A 280 -6.24 8.38 10.82
CA SER A 280 -7.17 7.23 10.72
C SER A 280 -8.47 7.49 11.49
N SER A 281 -8.38 7.97 12.73
CA SER A 281 -9.55 8.28 13.57
C SER A 281 -10.45 9.37 12.97
N LEU A 282 -9.86 10.37 12.30
CA LEU A 282 -10.62 11.42 11.61
C LEU A 282 -11.22 10.94 10.29
N THR A 283 -10.52 10.05 9.58
CA THR A 283 -10.90 9.62 8.23
C THR A 283 -11.99 8.56 8.26
N PHE A 284 -12.02 7.66 9.26
CA PHE A 284 -13.01 6.57 9.31
C PHE A 284 -14.47 7.06 9.28
N PRO A 285 -14.89 8.06 10.08
CA PRO A 285 -16.25 8.61 9.98
C PRO A 285 -16.53 9.31 8.65
N LEU A 286 -15.49 9.88 8.01
CA LEU A 286 -15.64 10.51 6.70
C LEU A 286 -15.84 9.48 5.58
N ILE A 287 -15.13 8.34 5.65
CA ILE A 287 -15.35 7.20 4.75
C ILE A 287 -16.80 6.75 4.86
N ASP A 288 -17.31 6.52 6.07
CA ASP A 288 -18.69 6.09 6.30
C ASP A 288 -19.73 7.06 5.72
N ARG A 289 -19.42 8.36 5.74
CA ARG A 289 -20.32 9.41 5.25
C ARG A 289 -20.29 9.61 3.74
N PHE A 290 -19.11 9.53 3.13
CA PHE A 290 -18.91 9.98 1.75
C PHE A 290 -18.50 8.87 0.78
N THR A 291 -17.96 7.77 1.30
CA THR A 291 -17.40 6.67 0.50
C THR A 291 -18.20 5.38 0.66
N VAL A 292 -18.91 5.16 1.77
CA VAL A 292 -19.78 3.98 1.93
C VAL A 292 -21.15 4.22 1.32
N ARG A 293 -21.63 3.27 0.54
CA ARG A 293 -23.02 3.20 0.07
C ARG A 293 -23.76 2.12 0.85
N TRP A 294 -24.68 2.58 1.69
CA TRP A 294 -25.57 1.76 2.51
C TRP A 294 -26.73 1.19 1.71
#